data_AF-A0A0W0GH12-F1
#
_entry.id   AF-A0A0W0GH12-F1
#
_cell.length_a   1.000
_cell.length_b   1.000
_cell.length_c   1.000
_cell.angle_alpha   90.00
_cell.angle_beta   90.00
_cell.angle_gamma   90.00
#
_symmetry.space_group_name_H-M   'P 1'
#
loop_
_entity.id
_entity.type
_entity.pdbx_description
1 polymer ?
#
loop_
_entity_poly.entity_id
_entity_poly.type
_entity_poly.pdbx_seq_one_letter_code
_entity_poly.pdbx_strand_id
1 'polypeptide(L)'
;MTKENIPQQYPGYPGARPPKGWVPPLGQSLALIGVYDNESGAWMGLPLQVLREALLNAEAIHTEDRIDERDKVEVTVPDASAQDTVKTVELEVPAGEVWFLNRLNLVTEAEVSGNIRVSKFPKTDAIDKKYLGTDQAAGGNTNYDLSAAGQLGADLRLVGGDKLTVIATVTAAGGTTAARKVTLSPYGRKARRLV
;
A
#
# COMPACT_ATOMS: atom_id res chain seq x y z
N MET A 1 -16.27 -17.56 -62.98
CA MET A 1 -15.51 -17.99 -61.79
C MET A 1 -14.96 -16.75 -61.10
N THR A 2 -15.72 -16.21 -60.15
CA THR A 2 -15.29 -15.11 -59.29
C THR A 2 -14.32 -15.67 -58.25
N LYS A 3 -13.05 -15.24 -58.28
CA LYS A 3 -12.07 -15.60 -57.25
C LYS A 3 -12.40 -14.84 -55.98
N GLU A 4 -12.82 -15.54 -54.93
CA GLU A 4 -12.90 -14.97 -53.59
C GLU A 4 -11.49 -14.63 -53.10
N ASN A 5 -11.25 -13.34 -52.82
CA ASN A 5 -10.06 -12.88 -52.11
C ASN A 5 -10.20 -13.29 -50.64
N ILE A 6 -9.74 -14.49 -50.29
CA ILE A 6 -9.55 -14.87 -48.89
C ILE A 6 -8.33 -14.07 -48.39
N PRO A 7 -8.47 -13.15 -47.42
CA PRO A 7 -7.32 -12.45 -46.88
C PRO A 7 -6.39 -13.50 -46.25
N GLN A 8 -5.21 -13.66 -46.85
CA GLN A 8 -4.18 -14.57 -46.38
C GLN A 8 -3.72 -14.07 -45.00
N GLN A 9 -4.30 -14.62 -43.93
CA GLN A 9 -3.87 -14.34 -42.57
C GLN A 9 -2.46 -14.91 -42.40
N TYR A 10 -1.46 -14.03 -42.53
CA TYR A 10 -0.08 -14.38 -42.28
C TYR A 10 0.14 -14.64 -40.77
N PRO A 11 0.91 -15.66 -40.40
CA PRO A 11 1.45 -15.82 -39.05
C PRO A 11 2.05 -14.51 -38.54
N GLY A 12 1.54 -13.99 -37.42
CA GLY A 12 2.02 -12.75 -36.81
C GLY A 12 1.21 -11.49 -37.08
N TYR A 13 0.10 -11.56 -37.84
CA TYR A 13 -0.85 -10.44 -37.93
C TYR A 13 -1.70 -10.30 -36.66
N PRO A 14 -2.13 -9.07 -36.28
CA PRO A 14 -3.02 -8.86 -35.14
C PRO A 14 -4.29 -9.69 -35.28
N GLY A 15 -4.58 -10.52 -34.27
CA GLY A 15 -5.76 -11.39 -34.24
C GLY A 15 -5.58 -12.79 -34.86
N ALA A 16 -4.43 -13.12 -35.46
CA ALA A 16 -4.14 -14.46 -35.98
C ALA A 16 -3.17 -15.21 -35.05
N ARG A 17 -3.59 -16.38 -34.53
CA ARG A 17 -2.74 -17.22 -33.68
C ARG A 17 -1.59 -17.80 -34.53
N PRO A 18 -0.31 -17.58 -34.15
CA PRO A 18 0.80 -18.09 -34.92
C PRO A 18 0.89 -19.63 -34.89
N PRO A 19 1.47 -20.26 -35.93
CA PRO A 19 1.67 -21.71 -35.99
C PRO A 19 2.58 -22.23 -34.87
N LYS A 20 2.41 -23.51 -34.52
CA LYS A 20 3.27 -24.19 -33.54
C LYS A 20 4.74 -24.12 -33.98
N GLY A 21 5.60 -23.54 -33.13
CA GLY A 21 7.05 -23.39 -33.39
C GLY A 21 7.46 -22.11 -34.12
N TRP A 22 6.52 -21.21 -34.43
CA TRP A 22 6.82 -19.93 -35.07
C TRP A 22 7.27 -18.87 -34.07
N VAL A 23 8.31 -18.11 -34.42
CA VAL A 23 8.84 -16.98 -33.64
C VAL A 23 8.75 -15.70 -34.50
N PRO A 24 8.22 -14.59 -33.97
CA PRO A 24 8.12 -13.35 -34.74
C PRO A 24 9.49 -12.81 -35.16
N PRO A 25 9.61 -12.24 -36.37
CA PRO A 25 10.83 -11.58 -36.85
C PRO A 25 11.07 -10.21 -36.19
N LEU A 26 10.72 -10.04 -34.90
CA LEU A 26 10.94 -8.82 -34.11
C LEU A 26 12.38 -8.69 -33.59
N GLY A 27 13.25 -9.63 -33.95
CA GLY A 27 14.63 -9.78 -33.46
C GLY A 27 15.61 -8.66 -33.82
N GLN A 28 15.21 -7.62 -34.56
CA GLN A 28 16.10 -6.47 -34.87
C GLN A 28 15.86 -5.24 -34.00
N SER A 29 14.83 -5.22 -33.12
CA SER A 29 14.56 -4.04 -32.29
C SER A 29 14.07 -4.33 -30.88
N LEU A 30 13.62 -5.57 -30.58
CA LEU A 30 13.10 -5.92 -29.26
C LEU A 30 13.59 -7.32 -28.85
N ALA A 31 14.11 -7.44 -27.62
CA ALA A 31 14.36 -8.74 -27.00
C ALA A 31 13.03 -9.32 -26.52
N LEU A 32 12.55 -10.36 -27.19
CA LEU A 32 11.33 -11.08 -26.81
C LEU A 32 11.64 -11.99 -25.61
N ILE A 33 11.06 -11.68 -24.45
CA ILE A 33 11.06 -12.58 -23.29
C ILE A 33 9.82 -13.46 -23.42
N GLY A 34 10.01 -14.72 -23.80
CA GLY A 34 8.97 -15.73 -23.90
C GLY A 34 9.00 -16.67 -22.69
N VAL A 35 7.83 -17.16 -22.30
CA VAL A 35 7.68 -18.23 -21.30
C VAL A 35 7.05 -19.45 -21.94
N TYR A 36 7.46 -20.62 -21.48
CA TYR A 36 6.86 -21.88 -21.88
C TYR A 36 5.66 -22.15 -20.99
N ASP A 37 4.47 -22.19 -21.57
CA ASP A 37 3.25 -22.60 -20.87
C ASP A 37 3.12 -24.12 -20.92
N ASN A 38 3.22 -24.76 -19.74
CA ASN A 38 3.14 -26.21 -19.59
C ASN A 38 1.73 -26.75 -19.84
N GLU A 39 0.68 -25.92 -19.74
CA GLU A 39 -0.71 -26.35 -19.94
C GLU A 39 -1.05 -26.42 -21.43
N SER A 40 -0.74 -25.35 -22.19
CA SER A 40 -0.95 -25.33 -23.64
C SER A 40 0.20 -25.94 -24.45
N GLY A 41 1.34 -26.21 -23.82
CA GLY A 41 2.55 -26.74 -24.46
C GLY A 41 3.19 -25.79 -25.48
N ALA A 42 2.98 -24.48 -25.33
CA ALA A 42 3.35 -23.46 -26.30
C ALA A 42 4.24 -22.36 -25.69
N TRP A 43 5.06 -21.76 -26.55
CA TRP A 43 5.77 -20.52 -26.21
C TRP A 43 4.81 -19.34 -26.32
N MET A 44 4.65 -18.61 -25.23
CA MET A 44 3.85 -17.40 -25.19
C MET A 44 4.73 -16.21 -24.82
N GLY A 45 4.36 -15.00 -25.25
CA GLY A 45 5.00 -13.79 -24.73
C GLY A 45 4.78 -13.71 -23.21
N LEU A 46 5.80 -13.29 -22.46
CA LEU A 46 5.71 -13.16 -21.00
C LEU A 46 4.52 -12.26 -20.63
N PRO A 47 3.50 -12.78 -19.93
CA PRO A 47 2.41 -11.95 -19.46
C PRO A 47 2.96 -11.00 -18.39
N LEU A 48 2.98 -9.68 -18.68
CA LEU A 48 3.50 -8.67 -17.75
C LEU A 48 2.78 -8.68 -16.39
N GLN A 49 1.51 -9.09 -16.39
CA GLN A 49 0.74 -9.26 -15.16
C GLN A 49 1.32 -10.35 -14.26
N VAL A 50 1.69 -11.51 -14.82
CA VAL A 50 2.31 -12.62 -14.08
C VAL A 50 3.69 -12.22 -13.56
N LEU A 51 4.48 -11.50 -14.36
CA LEU A 51 5.76 -10.96 -13.89
C LEU A 51 5.56 -9.99 -12.72
N ARG A 52 4.58 -9.09 -12.81
CA ARG A 52 4.26 -8.14 -11.74
C ARG A 52 3.84 -8.85 -10.46
N GLU A 53 3.00 -9.87 -10.55
CA GLU A 53 2.58 -10.68 -9.39
C GLU A 53 3.77 -11.42 -8.76
N ALA A 54 4.68 -11.97 -9.57
CA ALA A 54 5.90 -12.59 -9.08
C ALA A 54 6.81 -11.59 -8.33
N LEU A 55 6.96 -10.37 -8.86
CA LEU A 55 7.73 -9.30 -8.21
C LEU A 55 7.06 -8.83 -6.91
N LEU A 56 5.74 -8.69 -6.87
CA LEU A 56 5.01 -8.35 -5.63
C LEU A 56 5.16 -9.42 -4.54
N ASN A 57 5.13 -10.69 -4.94
CA ASN A 57 5.40 -11.79 -3.99
C ASN A 57 6.85 -11.77 -3.50
N ALA A 58 7.81 -11.44 -4.38
CA ALA A 58 9.20 -11.28 -3.99
C ALA A 58 9.38 -10.15 -2.96
N GLU A 59 8.72 -9.01 -3.12
CA GLU A 59 8.71 -7.94 -2.11
C GLU A 59 8.16 -8.42 -0.76
N ALA A 60 7.10 -9.22 -0.77
CA ALA A 60 6.45 -9.69 0.46
C ALA A 60 7.29 -10.73 1.23
N ILE A 61 8.05 -11.57 0.52
CA ILE A 61 8.88 -12.64 1.11
C ILE A 61 10.26 -12.12 1.52
N HIS A 62 10.87 -11.24 0.71
CA HIS A 62 12.22 -10.73 0.96
C HIS A 62 12.18 -9.42 1.73
N THR A 63 12.01 -9.54 3.04
CA THR A 63 11.96 -8.39 3.93
C THR A 63 13.37 -8.00 4.38
N GLU A 64 13.70 -6.73 4.28
CA GLU A 64 15.02 -6.19 4.62
C GLU A 64 15.12 -5.83 6.10
N ASP A 65 14.03 -5.36 6.71
CA ASP A 65 14.02 -4.91 8.10
C ASP A 65 12.63 -5.05 8.76
N ARG A 66 12.60 -4.93 10.09
CA ARG A 66 11.39 -4.92 10.91
C ARG A 66 10.94 -3.49 11.20
N ILE A 67 9.63 -3.27 11.17
CA ILE A 67 9.00 -2.05 11.68
C ILE A 67 8.52 -2.34 13.10
N ASP A 68 8.92 -1.51 14.06
CA ASP A 68 8.52 -1.61 15.46
C ASP A 68 8.45 -0.24 16.16
N GLU A 69 8.40 -0.24 17.50
CA GLU A 69 8.31 0.95 18.34
C GLU A 69 9.39 2.00 18.10
N ARG A 70 10.51 1.65 17.45
CA ARG A 70 11.58 2.59 17.10
C ARG A 70 11.19 3.52 15.95
N ASP A 71 10.29 3.07 15.07
CA ASP A 71 9.75 3.84 13.94
C ASP A 71 8.48 4.63 14.33
N LYS A 72 8.26 4.85 15.63
CA LYS A 72 7.09 5.59 16.13
C LYS A 72 7.10 7.05 15.71
N VAL A 73 5.90 7.62 15.63
CA VAL A 73 5.69 9.04 15.40
C VAL A 73 4.83 9.63 16.53
N GLU A 74 5.20 10.82 17.00
CA GLU A 74 4.54 11.50 18.11
C GLU A 74 4.04 12.87 17.65
N VAL A 75 2.78 13.17 17.97
CA VAL A 75 2.25 14.53 17.88
C VAL A 75 2.13 15.10 19.29
N THR A 76 2.71 16.28 19.49
CA THR A 76 2.62 17.01 20.76
C THR A 76 1.60 18.13 20.62
N VAL A 77 0.61 18.13 21.51
CA VAL A 77 -0.32 19.23 21.72
C VAL A 77 0.23 20.08 22.88
N PRO A 78 0.57 21.37 22.66
CA PRO A 78 1.10 22.23 23.71
C PRO A 78 0.12 22.41 24.87
N ASP A 79 0.66 22.81 26.03
CA ASP A 79 -0.15 23.25 27.17
C ASP A 79 -1.08 24.42 26.81
N ALA A 80 -2.19 24.53 27.53
CA ALA A 80 -3.24 25.52 27.35
C ALA A 80 -3.85 25.56 25.93
N SER A 81 -3.75 24.45 25.18
CA SER A 81 -4.46 24.30 23.91
C SER A 81 -5.97 24.23 24.16
N ALA A 82 -6.73 25.05 23.44
CA ALA A 82 -8.20 25.08 23.57
C ALA A 82 -8.85 23.77 23.12
N GLN A 83 -10.08 23.53 23.59
CA GLN A 83 -10.93 22.44 23.09
C GLN A 83 -11.01 22.46 21.55
N ASP A 84 -11.10 21.28 20.94
CA ASP A 84 -11.19 21.07 19.50
C ASP A 84 -9.95 21.50 18.70
N THR A 85 -8.87 21.88 19.38
CA THR A 85 -7.57 22.07 18.73
C THR A 85 -7.12 20.74 18.13
N VAL A 86 -6.89 20.71 16.82
CA VAL A 86 -6.38 19.55 16.09
C VAL A 86 -4.91 19.75 15.75
N LYS A 87 -4.08 18.77 16.06
CA LYS A 87 -2.69 18.69 15.61
C LYS A 87 -2.46 17.39 14.87
N THR A 88 -1.61 17.44 13.86
CA THR A 88 -1.28 16.28 13.03
C THR A 88 0.20 16.20 12.77
N VAL A 89 0.72 14.98 12.68
CA VAL A 89 2.08 14.69 12.23
C VAL A 89 2.01 13.53 11.25
N GLU A 90 2.80 13.60 10.19
CA GLU A 90 2.85 12.60 9.12
C GLU A 90 4.10 11.73 9.26
N LEU A 91 3.91 10.43 9.05
CA LEU A 91 4.97 9.47 8.82
C LEU A 91 4.89 9.01 7.36
N GLU A 92 5.87 9.39 6.56
CA GLU A 92 5.94 9.08 5.13
C GLU A 92 6.83 7.86 4.90
N VAL A 93 6.39 6.94 4.05
CA VAL A 93 7.19 5.79 3.62
C VAL A 93 8.29 6.29 2.68
N PRO A 94 9.57 5.99 2.95
CA PRO A 94 10.68 6.42 2.10
C PRO A 94 10.56 5.97 0.65
N ALA A 95 11.09 6.77 -0.27
CA ALA A 95 11.12 6.41 -1.69
C ALA A 95 11.94 5.13 -1.91
N GLY A 96 11.40 4.20 -2.70
CA GLY A 96 12.04 2.91 -2.97
C GLY A 96 11.78 1.82 -1.92
N GLU A 97 11.07 2.13 -0.84
CA GLU A 97 10.63 1.15 0.15
C GLU A 97 9.16 0.74 -0.03
N VAL A 98 8.85 -0.44 0.49
CA VAL A 98 7.50 -0.97 0.68
C VAL A 98 7.39 -1.43 2.13
N TRP A 99 6.36 -0.95 2.82
CA TRP A 99 6.07 -1.35 4.19
C TRP A 99 4.86 -2.27 4.18
N PHE A 100 4.97 -3.39 4.90
CA PHE A 100 3.89 -4.34 5.12
C PHE A 100 3.55 -4.29 6.60
N LEU A 101 2.49 -3.56 6.95
CA LEU A 101 2.07 -3.37 8.34
C LEU A 101 1.05 -4.44 8.75
N ASN A 102 1.22 -4.96 9.96
CA ASN A 102 0.30 -5.95 10.55
C ASN A 102 -0.49 -5.39 11.73
N ARG A 103 0.03 -4.36 12.41
CA ARG A 103 -0.58 -3.74 13.59
C ARG A 103 -0.21 -2.26 13.68
N LEU A 104 -1.15 -1.49 14.19
CA LEU A 104 -0.95 -0.10 14.59
C LEU A 104 -1.26 0.03 16.08
N ASN A 105 -0.30 0.46 16.90
CA ASN A 105 -0.59 0.84 18.28
C ASN A 105 -0.76 2.35 18.38
N LEU A 106 -1.90 2.78 18.91
CA LEU A 106 -2.17 4.18 19.20
C LEU A 106 -2.25 4.41 20.71
N VAL A 107 -1.40 5.29 21.21
CA VAL A 107 -1.39 5.73 22.61
C VAL A 107 -1.81 7.19 22.66
N THR A 108 -2.86 7.49 23.43
CA THR A 108 -3.41 8.82 23.66
C THR A 108 -3.25 9.18 25.12
N GLU A 109 -2.69 10.35 25.42
CA GLU A 109 -2.67 10.86 26.80
C GLU A 109 -4.04 11.43 27.23
N ALA A 110 -4.15 11.84 28.48
CA ALA A 110 -5.35 12.51 28.99
C ALA A 110 -5.67 13.77 28.15
N GLU A 111 -6.96 14.14 28.11
CA GLU A 111 -7.47 15.36 27.47
C GLU A 111 -7.39 15.39 25.92
N VAL A 112 -6.78 14.39 25.29
CA VAL A 112 -6.59 14.34 23.83
C VAL A 112 -7.03 12.99 23.26
N SER A 113 -7.95 13.00 22.28
CA SER A 113 -8.31 11.82 21.49
C SER A 113 -7.37 11.64 20.30
N GLY A 114 -7.37 10.42 19.75
CA GLY A 114 -6.45 10.01 18.70
C GLY A 114 -7.15 9.33 17.52
N ASN A 115 -6.67 9.57 16.30
CA ASN A 115 -7.00 8.75 15.14
C ASN A 115 -5.82 8.73 14.15
N ILE A 116 -5.91 7.90 13.13
CA ILE A 116 -4.89 7.70 12.11
C ILE A 116 -5.56 7.91 10.75
N ARG A 117 -4.90 8.59 9.80
CA ARG A 117 -5.29 8.58 8.39
C ARG A 117 -4.26 7.81 7.59
N VAL A 118 -4.72 7.12 6.56
CA VAL A 118 -3.88 6.38 5.63
C VAL A 118 -4.11 6.94 4.23
N SER A 119 -3.07 7.51 3.62
CA SER A 119 -3.15 8.18 2.30
C SER A 119 -3.69 7.28 1.18
N LYS A 120 -3.42 5.98 1.29
CA LYS A 120 -3.77 4.95 0.31
C LYS A 120 -5.28 4.67 0.26
N PHE A 121 -6.03 5.02 1.30
CA PHE A 121 -7.46 4.71 1.36
C PHE A 121 -8.29 5.67 0.50
N PRO A 122 -9.44 5.22 -0.03
CA PRO A 122 -10.34 6.09 -0.78
C PRO A 122 -10.68 7.35 0.02
N LYS A 123 -10.38 8.50 -0.56
CA LYS A 123 -10.67 9.78 0.06
C LYS A 123 -12.16 10.05 -0.04
N THR A 124 -12.73 10.60 1.03
CA THR A 124 -14.12 11.08 1.00
C THR A 124 -14.17 12.50 0.42
N ASP A 125 -13.06 13.26 0.52
CA ASP A 125 -12.88 14.62 -0.02
C ASP A 125 -11.38 14.90 -0.32
N ALA A 126 -10.90 16.13 -0.11
CA ALA A 126 -9.48 16.50 -0.19
C ALA A 126 -8.63 15.94 0.97
N ILE A 127 -9.26 15.32 1.97
CA ILE A 127 -8.63 14.84 3.20
C ILE A 127 -8.63 13.31 3.22
N ASP A 128 -7.51 12.73 3.66
CA ASP A 128 -7.39 11.29 3.82
C ASP A 128 -8.37 10.76 4.87
N LYS A 129 -8.94 9.59 4.60
CA LYS A 129 -9.98 9.00 5.45
C LYS A 129 -9.39 8.56 6.79
N LYS A 130 -10.13 8.81 7.88
CA LYS A 130 -9.82 8.25 9.21
C LYS A 130 -9.88 6.72 9.14
N TYR A 131 -8.86 6.08 9.72
CA TYR A 131 -8.74 4.63 9.83
C TYR A 131 -9.77 4.09 10.82
N LEU A 132 -9.91 4.74 11.98
CA LEU A 132 -10.94 4.39 12.97
C LEU A 132 -12.24 5.14 12.64
N GLY A 133 -13.37 4.42 12.70
CA GLY A 133 -14.70 5.02 12.55
C GLY A 133 -15.06 5.99 13.68
N THR A 134 -14.48 5.77 14.87
CA THR A 134 -14.58 6.66 16.03
C THR A 134 -13.19 6.90 16.58
N ASP A 135 -12.89 8.13 16.99
CA ASP A 135 -11.60 8.48 17.55
C ASP A 135 -11.35 7.69 18.85
N GLN A 136 -10.13 7.23 19.04
CA GLN A 136 -9.71 6.62 20.31
C GLN A 136 -9.84 7.67 21.42
N ALA A 137 -10.48 7.28 22.51
CA ALA A 137 -10.67 8.15 23.67
C ALA A 137 -9.33 8.59 24.28
N ALA A 138 -9.37 9.69 25.04
CA ALA A 138 -8.21 10.16 25.80
C ALA A 138 -7.78 9.13 26.86
N GLY A 139 -6.47 9.03 27.11
CA GLY A 139 -5.88 8.06 28.04
C GLY A 139 -5.91 6.61 27.54
N GLY A 140 -6.12 6.39 26.24
CA GLY A 140 -6.19 5.08 25.63
C GLY A 140 -4.83 4.53 25.20
N ASN A 141 -4.68 3.22 25.22
CA ASN A 141 -3.55 2.50 24.64
C ASN A 141 -4.09 1.24 23.99
N THR A 142 -4.22 1.26 22.66
CA THR A 142 -4.91 0.19 21.93
C THR A 142 -4.10 -0.29 20.75
N ASN A 143 -3.96 -1.61 20.65
CA ASN A 143 -3.45 -2.28 19.46
C ASN A 143 -4.60 -2.52 18.49
N TYR A 144 -4.47 -1.96 17.29
CA TYR A 144 -5.34 -2.25 16.15
C TYR A 144 -4.63 -3.26 15.26
N ASP A 145 -4.95 -4.54 15.48
CA ASP A 145 -4.52 -5.62 14.60
C ASP A 145 -5.23 -5.49 13.26
N LEU A 146 -4.50 -5.61 12.16
CA LEU A 146 -5.04 -5.47 10.81
C LEU A 146 -5.77 -6.75 10.33
N SER A 147 -6.25 -7.58 11.26
CA SER A 147 -6.99 -8.83 10.99
C SER A 147 -8.52 -8.68 11.13
N ALA A 148 -9.14 -8.11 10.08
CA ALA A 148 -10.54 -8.21 9.56
C ALA A 148 -11.70 -7.42 10.26
N ALA A 149 -12.73 -6.87 9.56
CA ALA A 149 -13.51 -7.35 8.40
C ALA A 149 -13.31 -6.61 7.05
N GLY A 150 -13.16 -7.41 5.97
CA GLY A 150 -12.98 -7.02 4.56
C GLY A 150 -12.14 -8.02 3.73
N GLN A 151 -11.27 -8.80 4.40
CA GLN A 151 -10.56 -10.07 4.07
C GLN A 151 -10.16 -10.39 2.60
N LEU A 152 -8.91 -10.74 2.25
CA LEU A 152 -8.06 -11.83 2.78
C LEU A 152 -6.55 -11.45 2.87
N GLY A 153 -5.85 -11.92 3.90
CA GLY A 153 -4.43 -12.36 3.82
C GLY A 153 -3.28 -11.36 3.65
N ALA A 154 -3.49 -10.06 3.51
CA ALA A 154 -2.38 -9.13 3.23
C ALA A 154 -2.20 -8.09 4.33
N ASP A 155 -0.98 -8.02 4.88
CA ASP A 155 -0.47 -6.84 5.57
C ASP A 155 -0.85 -5.57 4.79
N LEU A 156 -1.10 -4.45 5.48
CA LEU A 156 -1.30 -3.16 4.82
C LEU A 156 0.00 -2.78 4.11
N ARG A 157 0.01 -2.98 2.78
CA ARG A 157 1.12 -2.61 1.91
C ARG A 157 1.09 -1.12 1.64
N LEU A 158 2.05 -0.37 2.15
CA LEU A 158 2.30 1.03 1.83
C LEU A 158 3.55 1.12 0.94
N VAL A 159 3.54 1.98 -0.07
CA VAL A 159 4.68 2.19 -0.97
C VAL A 159 5.28 3.58 -0.74
N GLY A 160 6.52 3.79 -1.18
CA GLY A 160 7.17 5.11 -1.09
C GLY A 160 6.26 6.27 -1.52
N GLY A 161 6.13 7.26 -0.63
CA GLY A 161 5.22 8.41 -0.75
C GLY A 161 3.86 8.23 -0.07
N ASP A 162 3.47 7.01 0.32
CA ASP A 162 2.30 6.80 1.18
C ASP A 162 2.57 7.33 2.60
N LYS A 163 1.49 7.79 3.26
CA LYS A 163 1.56 8.48 4.54
C LYS A 163 0.62 7.87 5.57
N LEU A 164 1.11 7.78 6.79
CA LEU A 164 0.32 7.60 8.01
C LEU A 164 0.28 8.93 8.76
N THR A 165 -0.89 9.54 8.85
CA THR A 165 -1.06 10.80 9.57
C THR A 165 -1.70 10.52 10.92
N VAL A 166 -1.01 10.86 12.01
CA VAL A 166 -1.59 10.84 13.36
C VAL A 166 -2.41 12.11 13.56
N ILE A 167 -3.60 11.96 14.12
CA ILE A 167 -4.47 13.05 14.50
C ILE A 167 -4.59 13.06 16.01
N ALA A 168 -4.31 14.21 16.61
CA ALA A 168 -4.59 14.52 18.01
C ALA A 168 -5.66 15.61 18.07
N THR A 169 -6.72 15.38 18.83
CA THR A 169 -7.80 16.36 19.03
C THR A 169 -8.04 16.59 20.52
N VAL A 170 -8.00 17.85 20.97
CA VAL A 170 -8.28 18.19 22.36
C VAL A 170 -9.76 17.98 22.66
N THR A 171 -10.08 17.09 23.59
CA THR A 171 -11.46 16.78 23.98
C THR A 171 -11.87 17.45 25.28
N ALA A 172 -10.92 17.95 26.07
CA ALA A 172 -11.21 18.59 27.36
C ALA A 172 -11.79 20.01 27.16
N ALA A 173 -12.94 20.28 27.79
CA ALA A 173 -13.62 21.57 27.69
C ALA A 173 -12.80 22.75 28.24
N GLY A 174 -11.96 22.51 29.24
CA GLY A 174 -11.02 23.48 29.79
C GLY A 174 -9.73 23.64 28.99
N GLY A 175 -9.58 22.92 27.87
CA GLY A 175 -8.31 22.77 27.18
C GLY A 175 -7.37 21.79 27.87
N THR A 176 -6.15 21.68 27.36
CA THR A 176 -5.10 20.84 27.96
C THR A 176 -4.49 21.53 29.18
N THR A 177 -4.26 20.78 30.26
CA THR A 177 -3.64 21.28 31.50
C THR A 177 -2.12 21.08 31.57
N ALA A 178 -1.57 20.38 30.57
CA ALA A 178 -0.14 20.21 30.34
C ALA A 178 0.07 19.91 28.85
N ALA A 179 1.33 19.88 28.39
CA ALA A 179 1.63 19.34 27.07
C ALA A 179 1.21 17.86 27.00
N ARG A 180 0.44 17.51 25.97
CA ARG A 180 -0.10 16.16 25.76
C ARG A 180 0.46 15.52 24.50
N LYS A 181 0.62 14.20 24.51
CA LYS A 181 1.11 13.44 23.36
C LYS A 181 0.10 12.42 22.86
N VAL A 182 0.09 12.24 21.54
CA VAL A 182 -0.47 11.07 20.88
C VAL A 182 0.64 10.39 20.10
N THR A 183 0.84 9.10 20.37
CA THR A 183 1.93 8.30 19.80
C THR A 183 1.34 7.20 18.93
N LEU A 184 1.81 7.11 17.69
CA LEU A 184 1.53 5.99 16.80
C LEU A 184 2.80 5.15 16.68
N SER A 185 2.71 3.87 17.05
CA SER A 185 3.77 2.88 16.82
C SER A 185 3.28 1.86 15.79
N PRO A 186 3.74 1.95 14.53
CA PRO A 186 3.45 0.93 13.53
C PRO A 186 4.27 -0.34 13.79
N TYR A 187 3.73 -1.48 13.39
CA TYR A 187 4.43 -2.76 13.42
C TYR A 187 4.28 -3.47 12.09
N GLY A 188 5.35 -4.14 11.67
CA GLY A 188 5.38 -4.81 10.38
C GLY A 188 6.79 -5.09 9.91
N ARG A 189 6.97 -5.04 8.59
CA ARG A 189 8.22 -5.35 7.89
C ARG A 189 8.45 -4.41 6.71
N LYS A 190 9.70 -4.08 6.44
CA LYS A 190 10.15 -3.26 5.31
C LYS A 190 10.71 -4.18 4.24
N ALA A 191 10.49 -3.83 2.98
CA ALA A 191 11.08 -4.48 1.83
C ALA A 191 11.43 -3.44 0.78
N ARG A 192 12.32 -3.80 -0.15
CA ARG A 192 12.64 -2.97 -1.31
C ARG A 192 11.51 -3.02 -2.33
N ARG A 193 11.18 -1.86 -2.89
CA ARG A 193 10.21 -1.75 -3.99
C ARG A 193 10.81 -2.26 -5.31
N LEU A 194 10.14 -3.23 -5.90
CA LEU A 194 10.47 -3.85 -7.19
C LEU A 194 9.48 -3.43 -8.30
N VAL A 195 8.32 -2.87 -7.93
CA VAL A 195 7.21 -2.52 -8.85
C VAL A 195 6.71 -1.09 -8.68
#